data_AF-A0A1Q2MDI6-F1
#
_entry.id   AF-A0A1Q2MDI6-F1
#
_cell.length_a   1.000
_cell.length_b   1.000
_cell.length_c   1.000
_cell.angle_alpha   90.00
_cell.angle_beta   90.00
_cell.angle_gamma   90.00
#
_symmetry.space_group_name_H-M   'P 1'
#
loop_
_entity.id
_entity.type
_entity.pdbx_description
1 polymer ?
#
loop_
_entity_poly.entity_id
_entity_poly.type
_entity_poly.pdbx_seq_one_letter_code
_entity_poly.pdbx_strand_id
1 'polypeptide(L)'
;MANTFRENLNNLSHSIKENIKDLLLEHSKLIYDDLNAGSTNFFVIGIGDYRWQELTLEGKRLQSKIRNEYNTYIEIVRCLIDEVHFCELNGYDKTVLKNVDQNDRCYIKNTEQAYSKVLEAFLEIDHLLDSLHSTEDETLLIADTCALLTNTKIETWKFDEFGEFCVVLTPAVLSELDSHKVNHRNEFVREKSNKLIRQIKEYRRRGSILSGVKINDNIHLRSIAVEPVFENSLPWLDENNNDDRFIATAFEIIKKNIRSAVYIVTTDINMQNKAENACLPFLEPPKKK
;
A
#
# COMPACT_ATOMS: atom_id res chain seq x y z
N MET A 1 -12.92 -13.65 6.42
CA MET A 1 -11.74 -13.07 7.07
C MET A 1 -11.22 -12.00 6.14
N ALA A 2 -11.07 -10.77 6.62
CA ALA A 2 -10.50 -9.70 5.80
C ALA A 2 -9.03 -10.02 5.51
N ASN A 3 -8.62 -9.86 4.25
CA ASN A 3 -7.24 -10.04 3.83
C ASN A 3 -6.32 -9.12 4.63
N THR A 4 -5.10 -9.56 4.90
CA THR A 4 -4.00 -8.72 5.38
C THR A 4 -3.47 -7.81 4.27
N PHE A 5 -2.67 -6.82 4.64
CA PHE A 5 -2.00 -5.95 3.67
C PHE A 5 -1.10 -6.74 2.71
N ARG A 6 -0.31 -7.69 3.22
CA ARG A 6 0.57 -8.54 2.39
C ARG A 6 -0.23 -9.40 1.42
N GLU A 7 -1.37 -9.94 1.82
CA GLU A 7 -2.27 -10.69 0.94
C GLU A 7 -2.86 -9.81 -0.16
N ASN A 8 -3.32 -8.60 0.15
CA ASN A 8 -3.81 -7.66 -0.86
C ASN A 8 -2.72 -7.29 -1.87
N LEU A 9 -1.50 -6.99 -1.39
CA LEU A 9 -0.36 -6.67 -2.24
C LEU A 9 0.03 -7.85 -3.14
N ASN A 10 0.01 -9.08 -2.61
CA ASN A 10 0.29 -10.30 -3.36
C ASN A 10 -0.79 -10.58 -4.41
N ASN A 11 -2.06 -10.33 -4.11
CA ASN A 11 -3.16 -10.45 -5.07
C ASN A 11 -3.00 -9.45 -6.23
N LEU A 12 -2.63 -8.21 -5.93
CA LEU A 12 -2.32 -7.20 -6.94
C LEU A 12 -1.13 -7.63 -7.82
N SER A 13 -0.02 -8.04 -7.20
CA SER A 13 1.17 -8.58 -7.89
C SER A 13 0.82 -9.76 -8.80
N HIS A 14 0.01 -10.70 -8.31
CA HIS A 14 -0.43 -11.86 -9.09
C HIS A 14 -1.27 -11.44 -10.30
N SER A 15 -2.24 -10.54 -10.12
CA SER A 15 -3.06 -10.05 -11.23
C SER A 15 -2.24 -9.33 -12.29
N ILE A 16 -1.24 -8.53 -11.88
CA ILE A 16 -0.34 -7.85 -12.82
C ILE A 16 0.47 -8.87 -13.61
N LYS A 17 1.05 -9.89 -12.94
CA LYS A 17 1.84 -10.95 -13.60
C LYS A 17 1.01 -11.72 -14.64
N GLU A 18 -0.24 -12.07 -14.35
CA GLU A 18 -1.11 -12.73 -15.33
C GLU A 18 -1.46 -11.80 -16.51
N ASN A 19 -1.74 -10.52 -16.27
CA ASN A 19 -1.96 -9.56 -17.35
C ASN A 19 -0.70 -9.39 -18.22
N ILE A 20 0.50 -9.34 -17.62
CA ILE A 20 1.76 -9.24 -18.36
C ILE A 20 2.01 -10.50 -19.18
N LYS A 21 1.71 -11.68 -18.64
CA LYS A 21 1.80 -12.95 -19.35
C LYS A 21 0.94 -12.92 -20.62
N ASP A 22 -0.32 -12.51 -20.48
CA ASP A 22 -1.26 -12.36 -21.60
C ASP A 22 -0.74 -11.35 -22.64
N LEU A 23 -0.28 -10.18 -22.19
CA LEU A 23 0.33 -9.19 -23.07
C LEU A 23 1.50 -9.77 -23.86
N LEU A 24 2.47 -10.39 -23.19
CA LEU A 24 3.71 -10.84 -23.80
C LEU A 24 3.51 -12.06 -24.69
N LEU A 25 2.70 -13.04 -24.27
CA LEU A 25 2.59 -14.31 -24.98
C LEU A 25 1.54 -14.27 -26.09
N GLU A 26 0.45 -13.51 -25.93
CA GLU A 26 -0.65 -13.50 -26.89
C GLU A 26 -0.65 -12.27 -27.81
N HIS A 27 -0.20 -11.12 -27.29
CA HIS A 27 -0.31 -9.84 -28.01
C HIS A 27 1.01 -9.26 -28.51
N SER A 28 2.15 -9.81 -28.11
CA SER A 28 3.47 -9.27 -28.41
C SER A 28 4.27 -10.18 -29.34
N LYS A 29 5.15 -9.58 -30.15
CA LYS A 29 6.07 -10.31 -31.02
C LYS A 29 7.41 -9.59 -31.11
N LEU A 30 8.49 -10.35 -31.19
CA LEU A 30 9.84 -9.85 -31.41
C LEU A 30 10.28 -10.17 -32.84
N ILE A 31 10.89 -9.19 -33.48
CA ILE A 31 11.41 -9.27 -34.85
C ILE A 31 12.92 -9.08 -34.77
N TYR A 32 13.68 -10.01 -35.35
CA TYR A 32 15.13 -9.83 -35.54
C TYR A 32 15.36 -8.66 -36.51
N ASP A 33 16.12 -7.68 -36.05
CA ASP A 33 16.42 -6.44 -36.75
C ASP A 33 17.83 -6.01 -36.32
N ASP A 34 18.84 -6.69 -36.86
CA ASP A 34 20.26 -6.40 -36.60
C ASP A 34 20.75 -5.28 -37.54
N LEU A 35 21.14 -4.16 -36.93
CA LEU A 35 21.66 -2.98 -37.64
C LEU A 35 22.99 -3.25 -38.34
N ASN A 36 23.74 -4.25 -37.90
CA ASN A 36 25.04 -4.62 -38.44
C ASN A 36 24.94 -5.69 -39.55
N ALA A 37 23.75 -6.28 -39.78
CA ALA A 37 23.55 -7.31 -40.80
C ALA A 37 23.58 -6.75 -42.24
N GLY A 38 23.44 -5.43 -42.42
CA GLY A 38 23.55 -4.74 -43.70
C GLY A 38 24.89 -3.99 -43.81
N SER A 39 25.62 -4.21 -44.90
CA SER A 39 26.97 -3.72 -45.21
C SER A 39 27.14 -2.19 -45.18
N THR A 40 27.11 -1.58 -44.01
CA THR A 40 27.51 -0.19 -43.79
C THR A 40 28.87 -0.18 -43.11
N ASN A 41 29.76 0.75 -43.48
CA ASN A 41 31.10 0.90 -42.90
C ASN A 41 31.08 1.37 -41.42
N PHE A 42 29.95 1.23 -40.73
CA PHE A 42 29.71 1.70 -39.37
C PHE A 42 29.20 0.53 -38.53
N PHE A 43 29.98 0.15 -37.52
CA PHE A 43 29.57 -0.83 -36.52
C PHE A 43 28.86 -0.12 -35.38
N VAL A 44 27.61 -0.49 -35.12
CA VAL A 44 26.84 0.02 -34.00
C VAL A 44 26.95 -0.96 -32.84
N ILE A 45 27.68 -0.57 -31.79
CA ILE A 45 27.87 -1.36 -30.57
C ILE A 45 26.86 -0.89 -29.51
N GLY A 46 26.19 -1.84 -28.85
CA GLY A 46 25.31 -1.55 -27.71
C GLY A 46 23.82 -1.42 -28.02
N ILE A 47 23.41 -1.60 -29.28
CA ILE A 47 22.00 -1.64 -29.68
C ILE A 47 21.55 -3.10 -29.85
N GLY A 48 20.37 -3.45 -29.31
CA GLY A 48 19.84 -4.82 -29.36
C GLY A 48 19.44 -5.29 -30.76
N ASP A 49 19.62 -6.59 -31.02
CA ASP A 49 19.37 -7.22 -32.33
C ASP A 49 17.88 -7.51 -32.60
N TYR A 50 17.00 -7.27 -31.62
CA TYR A 50 15.57 -7.48 -31.73
C TYR A 50 14.82 -6.19 -31.45
N ARG A 51 13.67 -6.04 -32.10
CA ARG A 51 12.68 -5.00 -31.81
C ARG A 51 11.30 -5.60 -31.60
N TRP A 52 10.51 -4.94 -30.78
CA TRP A 52 9.11 -5.27 -30.63
C TRP A 52 8.32 -4.89 -31.88
N GLN A 53 7.38 -5.74 -32.26
CA GLN A 53 6.35 -5.40 -33.21
C GLN A 53 5.33 -4.46 -32.56
N GLU A 54 4.75 -3.54 -33.34
CA GLU A 54 3.68 -2.68 -32.84
C GLU A 54 2.48 -3.51 -32.34
N LEU A 55 2.02 -3.21 -31.12
CA LEU A 55 0.86 -3.85 -30.50
C LEU A 55 -0.44 -3.54 -31.25
N THR A 56 -1.34 -4.51 -31.26
CA THR A 56 -2.73 -4.31 -31.68
C THR A 56 -3.47 -3.36 -30.74
N LEU A 57 -4.67 -2.90 -31.12
CA LEU A 57 -5.50 -2.07 -30.24
C LEU A 57 -5.80 -2.75 -28.89
N GLU A 58 -6.04 -4.06 -28.91
CA GLU A 58 -6.26 -4.86 -27.72
C GLU A 58 -5.00 -4.93 -26.85
N GLY A 59 -3.84 -5.23 -27.45
CA GLY A 59 -2.56 -5.21 -26.76
C GLY A 59 -2.25 -3.85 -26.13
N LYS A 60 -2.53 -2.74 -26.82
CA LYS A 60 -2.36 -1.37 -26.27
C LYS A 60 -3.29 -1.09 -25.08
N ARG A 61 -4.53 -1.58 -25.10
CA ARG A 61 -5.46 -1.46 -23.97
C ARG A 61 -4.96 -2.24 -22.75
N LEU A 62 -4.52 -3.48 -22.98
CA LEU A 62 -3.96 -4.32 -21.93
C LEU A 62 -2.68 -3.71 -21.35
N GLN A 63 -1.77 -3.21 -22.20
CA GLN A 63 -0.58 -2.47 -21.79
C GLN A 63 -0.92 -1.26 -20.91
N SER A 64 -1.92 -0.47 -21.27
CA SER A 64 -2.35 0.68 -20.47
C SER A 64 -2.89 0.26 -19.10
N LYS A 65 -3.65 -0.83 -19.03
CA LYS A 65 -4.16 -1.40 -17.77
C LYS A 65 -3.01 -1.85 -16.88
N ILE A 66 -2.08 -2.64 -17.43
CA ILE A 66 -0.89 -3.13 -16.72
C ILE A 66 -0.07 -1.98 -16.16
N ARG A 67 0.20 -0.94 -16.97
CA ARG A 67 0.96 0.23 -16.51
C ARG A 67 0.32 0.90 -15.29
N ASN A 68 -1.00 1.07 -15.31
CA ASN A 68 -1.70 1.69 -14.19
C ASN A 68 -1.59 0.84 -12.92
N GLU A 69 -1.91 -0.45 -13.02
CA GLU A 69 -1.85 -1.39 -11.88
C GLU A 69 -0.41 -1.53 -11.34
N TYR A 70 0.58 -1.60 -12.24
CA TYR A 70 1.98 -1.73 -11.88
C TYR A 70 2.54 -0.46 -11.24
N ASN A 71 2.16 0.72 -11.72
CA ASN A 71 2.55 1.99 -11.09
C ASN A 71 2.02 2.08 -9.66
N THR A 72 0.75 1.73 -9.44
CA THR A 72 0.20 1.66 -8.08
C THR A 72 0.97 0.66 -7.22
N TYR A 73 1.26 -0.53 -7.75
CA TYR A 73 2.04 -1.54 -7.04
C TYR A 73 3.44 -1.04 -6.65
N ILE A 74 4.19 -0.45 -7.59
CA ILE A 74 5.58 -0.04 -7.33
C ILE A 74 5.66 1.18 -6.41
N GLU A 75 4.67 2.09 -6.46
CA GLU A 75 4.54 3.20 -5.51
C GLU A 75 4.33 2.68 -4.08
N ILE A 76 3.42 1.71 -3.91
CA ILE A 76 3.19 1.04 -2.63
C ILE A 76 4.48 0.37 -2.12
N VAL A 77 5.15 -0.41 -2.96
CA VAL A 77 6.41 -1.09 -2.60
C VAL A 77 7.48 -0.07 -2.18
N ARG A 78 7.61 1.03 -2.92
CA ARG A 78 8.59 2.08 -2.63
C ARG A 78 8.36 2.73 -1.26
N CYS A 79 7.11 2.89 -0.83
CA CYS A 79 6.78 3.39 0.51
C CYS A 79 7.18 2.43 1.63
N LEU A 80 7.25 1.12 1.36
CA LEU A 80 7.56 0.10 2.37
C LEU A 80 9.06 -0.12 2.53
N ILE A 81 9.82 -0.07 1.44
CA ILE A 81 11.26 -0.36 1.50
C ILE A 81 12.07 0.82 2.05
N ASP A 82 13.27 0.54 2.52
CA ASP A 82 14.22 1.56 2.96
C ASP A 82 14.97 2.16 1.78
N GLU A 83 15.42 3.42 1.92
CA GLU A 83 16.13 4.17 0.88
C GLU A 83 17.35 3.43 0.34
N VAL A 84 17.99 2.59 1.17
CA VAL A 84 19.15 1.77 0.78
C VAL A 84 18.83 0.78 -0.35
N HIS A 85 17.58 0.34 -0.47
CA HIS A 85 17.10 -0.60 -1.49
C HIS A 85 16.50 0.09 -2.71
N PHE A 86 16.45 1.43 -2.77
CA PHE A 86 15.85 2.15 -3.90
C PHE A 86 16.59 1.91 -5.22
N CYS A 87 17.92 1.77 -5.20
CA CYS A 87 18.67 1.48 -6.43
C CYS A 87 18.32 0.09 -6.99
N GLU A 88 18.17 -0.91 -6.13
CA GLU A 88 17.77 -2.27 -6.50
C GLU A 88 16.34 -2.27 -7.06
N LEU A 89 15.40 -1.67 -6.31
CA LEU A 89 14.00 -1.52 -6.75
C LEU A 89 13.90 -0.84 -8.11
N ASN A 90 14.64 0.26 -8.33
CA ASN A 90 14.65 0.97 -9.61
C ASN A 90 15.21 0.11 -10.76
N GLY A 91 16.10 -0.84 -10.48
CA GLY A 91 16.58 -1.81 -11.47
C GLY A 91 15.49 -2.80 -11.88
N TYR A 92 14.75 -3.32 -10.91
CA TYR A 92 13.62 -4.23 -11.12
C TYR A 92 12.46 -3.52 -11.83
N ASP A 93 12.11 -2.31 -11.39
CA ASP A 93 11.11 -1.43 -12.02
C ASP A 93 11.39 -1.20 -13.50
N LYS A 94 12.61 -0.76 -13.83
CA LYS A 94 13.05 -0.61 -15.23
C LYS A 94 12.95 -1.90 -16.02
N THR A 95 13.24 -3.04 -15.39
CA THR A 95 13.14 -4.34 -16.05
C THR A 95 11.69 -4.67 -16.40
N VAL A 96 10.75 -4.47 -15.48
CA VAL A 96 9.33 -4.70 -15.75
C VAL A 96 8.81 -3.72 -16.81
N LEU A 97 9.00 -2.41 -16.60
CA LEU A 97 8.51 -1.38 -17.51
C LEU A 97 9.07 -1.54 -18.92
N LYS A 98 10.36 -1.88 -19.09
CA LYS A 98 10.94 -2.10 -20.41
C LYS A 98 10.23 -3.20 -21.21
N ASN A 99 9.79 -4.27 -20.53
CA ASN A 99 9.11 -5.39 -21.18
C ASN A 99 7.60 -5.12 -21.37
N VAL A 100 6.98 -4.31 -20.50
CA VAL A 100 5.58 -3.87 -20.67
C VAL A 100 5.48 -2.84 -21.80
N ASP A 101 6.42 -1.89 -21.87
CA ASP A 101 6.37 -0.73 -22.75
C ASP A 101 6.67 -1.04 -24.21
N GLN A 102 7.59 -1.99 -24.44
CA GLN A 102 7.92 -2.50 -25.78
C GLN A 102 8.37 -1.43 -26.78
N ASN A 103 8.90 -0.30 -26.30
CA ASN A 103 9.29 0.84 -27.16
C ASN A 103 10.72 0.74 -27.69
N ASP A 104 11.55 -0.12 -27.10
CA ASP A 104 12.99 -0.17 -27.37
C ASP A 104 13.42 -1.44 -28.10
N ARG A 105 14.61 -1.38 -28.70
CA ARG A 105 15.35 -2.58 -29.07
C ARG A 105 15.82 -3.36 -27.84
N CYS A 106 15.90 -4.68 -27.96
CA CYS A 106 16.31 -5.57 -26.89
C CYS A 106 17.21 -6.72 -27.39
N TYR A 107 17.95 -7.30 -26.46
CA TYR A 107 18.73 -8.52 -26.68
C TYR A 107 17.95 -9.80 -26.37
N ILE A 108 16.67 -9.65 -25.99
CA ILE A 108 15.78 -10.76 -25.68
C ILE A 108 15.29 -11.35 -27.00
N LYS A 109 15.33 -12.68 -27.13
CA LYS A 109 15.10 -13.35 -28.42
C LYS A 109 13.63 -13.71 -28.67
N ASN A 110 12.85 -13.89 -27.60
CA ASN A 110 11.45 -14.29 -27.65
C ASN A 110 10.67 -13.77 -26.44
N THR A 111 9.35 -13.85 -26.51
CA THR A 111 8.43 -13.29 -25.51
C THR A 111 8.44 -14.09 -24.22
N GLU A 112 8.76 -15.38 -24.26
CA GLU A 112 8.91 -16.22 -23.08
C GLU A 112 10.10 -15.78 -22.23
N GLN A 113 11.25 -15.47 -22.84
CA GLN A 113 12.40 -14.91 -22.14
C GLN A 113 12.10 -13.53 -21.54
N ALA A 114 11.31 -12.70 -22.23
CA ALA A 114 10.87 -11.42 -21.68
C ALA A 114 10.01 -11.62 -20.43
N TYR A 115 9.07 -12.56 -20.49
CA TYR A 115 8.21 -12.88 -19.36
C TYR A 115 9.00 -13.47 -18.18
N SER A 116 9.95 -14.37 -18.42
CA SER A 116 10.83 -14.90 -17.37
C SER A 116 11.60 -13.80 -16.64
N LYS A 117 12.14 -12.82 -17.36
CA LYS A 117 12.84 -11.67 -16.73
C LYS A 117 11.92 -10.80 -15.88
N VAL A 118 10.66 -10.64 -16.30
CA VAL A 118 9.66 -9.95 -15.47
C VAL A 118 9.40 -10.73 -14.20
N LEU A 119 9.22 -12.06 -14.29
CA LEU A 119 9.01 -12.90 -13.11
C LEU A 119 10.19 -12.87 -12.14
N GLU A 120 11.42 -12.90 -12.66
CA GLU A 120 12.64 -12.70 -11.86
C GLU A 120 12.61 -11.35 -11.13
N ALA A 121 12.26 -10.25 -11.82
CA ALA A 121 12.15 -8.94 -11.19
C ALA A 121 11.08 -8.90 -10.06
N PHE A 122 9.93 -9.53 -10.25
CA PHE A 122 8.92 -9.63 -9.19
C PHE A 122 9.40 -10.47 -8.00
N LEU A 123 10.11 -11.57 -8.26
CA LEU A 123 10.69 -12.41 -7.21
C LEU A 123 11.69 -11.63 -6.35
N GLU A 124 12.54 -10.82 -6.99
CA GLU A 124 13.50 -9.96 -6.26
C GLU A 124 12.79 -8.87 -5.46
N ILE A 125 11.71 -8.28 -5.98
CA ILE A 125 10.87 -7.34 -5.21
C ILE A 125 10.27 -8.04 -3.99
N ASP A 126 9.77 -9.27 -4.14
CA ASP A 126 9.24 -10.05 -3.02
C ASP A 126 10.31 -10.34 -1.97
N HIS A 127 11.55 -10.63 -2.38
CA HIS A 127 12.70 -10.77 -1.47
C HIS A 127 13.03 -9.49 -0.72
N LEU A 128 12.97 -8.32 -1.38
CA LEU A 128 13.14 -7.03 -0.69
C LEU A 128 12.09 -6.85 0.40
N LEU A 129 10.82 -7.15 0.11
CA LEU A 129 9.73 -7.03 1.06
C LEU A 129 9.86 -8.01 2.24
N ASP A 130 10.33 -9.24 1.99
CA ASP A 130 10.53 -10.24 3.03
C ASP A 130 11.70 -9.89 3.97
N SER A 131 12.66 -9.10 3.48
CA SER A 131 13.81 -8.63 4.26
C SER A 131 13.48 -7.53 5.27
N LEU A 132 12.30 -6.91 5.16
CA LEU A 132 11.88 -5.83 6.05
C LEU A 132 11.71 -6.32 7.50
N HIS A 133 12.22 -5.50 8.42
CA HIS A 133 12.09 -5.76 9.86
C HIS A 133 10.63 -5.54 10.31
N SER A 134 10.10 -6.44 11.14
CA SER A 134 8.80 -6.30 11.79
C SER A 134 8.98 -6.28 13.31
N THR A 135 8.38 -5.30 13.98
CA THR A 135 8.62 -5.10 15.42
C THR A 135 7.85 -6.07 16.32
N GLU A 136 6.66 -6.54 15.93
CA GLU A 136 5.76 -7.34 16.79
C GLU A 136 4.81 -8.22 15.93
N ASP A 137 4.28 -9.32 16.46
CA ASP A 137 3.20 -10.12 15.83
C ASP A 137 1.82 -9.79 16.46
N GLU A 138 1.54 -8.49 16.67
CA GLU A 138 0.26 -8.02 17.23
C GLU A 138 -0.73 -7.60 16.12
N THR A 139 -2.01 -7.89 16.30
CA THR A 139 -3.06 -7.34 15.42
C THR A 139 -3.29 -5.85 15.73
N LEU A 140 -3.08 -4.99 14.75
CA LEU A 140 -3.19 -3.53 14.89
C LEU A 140 -4.43 -2.99 14.16
N LEU A 141 -5.23 -2.21 14.86
CA LEU A 141 -6.42 -1.54 14.33
C LEU A 141 -6.23 -0.03 14.34
N ILE A 142 -5.98 0.55 13.18
CA ILE A 142 -5.81 2.00 13.03
C ILE A 142 -7.20 2.61 12.93
N ALA A 143 -7.68 3.18 14.03
CA ALA A 143 -9.06 3.64 14.13
C ALA A 143 -9.22 5.07 13.63
N ASP A 144 -10.09 5.25 12.65
CA ASP A 144 -10.51 6.55 12.13
C ASP A 144 -11.51 7.25 13.09
N THR A 145 -11.60 8.57 13.03
CA THR A 145 -12.52 9.39 13.83
C THR A 145 -13.97 8.95 13.63
N CYS A 146 -14.37 8.65 12.39
CA CYS A 146 -15.74 8.21 12.09
C CYS A 146 -16.09 6.88 12.81
N ALA A 147 -15.13 5.95 12.88
CA ALA A 147 -15.31 4.67 13.56
C ALA A 147 -15.44 4.85 15.07
N LEU A 148 -14.58 5.68 15.66
CA LEU A 148 -14.61 6.00 17.08
C LEU A 148 -15.93 6.70 17.47
N LEU A 149 -16.44 7.60 16.63
CA LEU A 149 -17.73 8.29 16.87
C LEU A 149 -18.94 7.37 16.68
N THR A 150 -18.83 6.38 15.80
CA THR A 150 -19.84 5.34 15.61
C THR A 150 -19.96 4.49 16.87
N ASN A 151 -18.85 3.89 17.32
CA ASN A 151 -18.79 3.13 18.56
C ASN A 151 -17.74 3.65 19.56
N THR A 152 -18.18 4.54 20.45
CA THR A 152 -17.32 5.18 21.46
C THR A 152 -16.88 4.28 22.62
N LYS A 153 -17.42 3.06 22.74
CA LYS A 153 -17.07 2.11 23.81
C LYS A 153 -16.01 1.13 23.29
N ILE A 154 -14.78 1.61 23.14
CA ILE A 154 -13.64 0.82 22.61
C ILE A 154 -13.46 -0.49 23.40
N GLU A 155 -13.69 -0.45 24.71
CA GLU A 155 -13.62 -1.60 25.62
C GLU A 155 -14.62 -2.73 25.30
N THR A 156 -15.62 -2.46 24.45
CA THR A 156 -16.62 -3.44 24.02
C THR A 156 -16.43 -3.93 22.59
N TRP A 157 -15.41 -3.42 21.89
CA TRP A 157 -15.14 -3.81 20.51
C TRP A 157 -14.76 -5.30 20.47
N LYS A 158 -15.37 -6.02 19.53
CA LYS A 158 -15.12 -7.43 19.24
C LYS A 158 -15.22 -7.63 17.74
N PHE A 159 -14.24 -8.34 17.20
CA PHE A 159 -14.17 -8.72 15.80
C PHE A 159 -14.19 -10.24 15.72
N ASP A 160 -14.74 -10.78 14.65
CA ASP A 160 -14.86 -12.24 14.50
C ASP A 160 -13.53 -12.85 14.04
N GLU A 161 -12.65 -12.03 13.48
CA GLU A 161 -11.37 -12.42 12.89
C GLU A 161 -10.26 -12.67 13.92
N PHE A 162 -10.30 -11.99 15.07
CA PHE A 162 -9.23 -12.04 16.07
C PHE A 162 -9.71 -11.79 17.50
N GLY A 163 -9.05 -12.43 18.46
CA GLY A 163 -9.41 -12.38 19.88
C GLY A 163 -8.75 -11.24 20.67
N GLU A 164 -7.55 -10.83 20.28
CA GLU A 164 -6.74 -9.76 20.90
C GLU A 164 -6.24 -8.79 19.83
N PHE A 165 -6.22 -7.49 20.17
CA PHE A 165 -5.79 -6.44 19.24
C PHE A 165 -5.39 -5.14 19.96
N CYS A 166 -4.63 -4.31 19.27
CA CYS A 166 -4.26 -2.97 19.69
C CYS A 166 -4.92 -1.93 18.80
N VAL A 167 -5.71 -1.04 19.40
CA VAL A 167 -6.25 0.14 18.73
C VAL A 167 -5.16 1.20 18.67
N VAL A 168 -4.84 1.66 17.46
CA VAL A 168 -3.83 2.69 17.21
C VAL A 168 -4.52 4.00 16.84
N LEU A 169 -4.22 5.06 17.60
CA LEU A 169 -4.68 6.42 17.33
C LEU A 169 -3.57 7.22 16.64
N THR A 170 -3.90 7.80 15.48
CA THR A 170 -2.98 8.65 14.72
C THR A 170 -3.09 10.12 15.16
N PRO A 171 -2.06 10.95 14.90
CA PRO A 171 -2.13 12.40 15.14
C PRO A 171 -3.31 13.07 14.44
N ALA A 172 -3.61 12.67 13.19
CA ALA A 172 -4.73 13.18 12.41
C ALA A 172 -6.08 12.98 13.12
N VAL A 173 -6.32 11.77 13.65
CA VAL A 173 -7.54 11.42 14.39
C VAL A 173 -7.67 12.20 15.70
N LEU A 174 -6.57 12.33 16.44
CA LEU A 174 -6.58 13.10 17.69
C LEU A 174 -6.87 14.58 17.43
N SER A 175 -6.28 15.15 16.38
CA SER A 175 -6.53 16.53 15.94
C SER A 175 -7.98 16.75 15.51
N GLU A 176 -8.54 15.83 14.74
CA GLU A 176 -9.93 15.89 14.29
C GLU A 176 -10.91 15.79 15.47
N LEU A 177 -10.68 14.86 16.40
CA LEU A 177 -11.49 14.74 17.63
C LEU A 177 -11.44 16.01 18.47
N ASP A 178 -10.29 16.67 18.58
CA ASP A 178 -10.17 17.95 19.29
C ASP A 178 -10.91 19.09 18.58
N SER A 179 -10.82 19.17 17.24
CA SER A 179 -11.59 20.13 16.45
C SER A 179 -13.11 19.92 16.60
N HIS A 180 -13.55 18.66 16.58
CA HIS A 180 -14.96 18.31 16.70
C HIS A 180 -15.59 18.70 18.03
N LYS A 181 -14.82 18.79 19.12
CA LYS A 181 -15.34 19.27 20.40
C LYS A 181 -15.81 20.72 20.37
N VAL A 182 -15.09 21.57 19.64
CA VAL A 182 -15.26 23.02 19.68
C VAL A 182 -16.11 23.49 18.52
N ASN A 183 -15.85 22.96 17.33
CA ASN A 183 -16.29 23.56 16.08
C ASN A 183 -17.42 22.78 15.37
N HIS A 184 -17.71 21.54 15.79
CA HIS A 184 -18.69 20.73 15.08
C HIS A 184 -20.11 21.29 15.26
N ARG A 185 -20.85 21.46 14.16
CA ARG A 185 -22.20 22.08 14.17
C ARG A 185 -23.21 21.27 14.99
N ASN A 186 -23.14 19.94 14.89
CA ASN A 186 -24.03 19.02 15.62
C ASN A 186 -23.54 18.79 17.06
N GLU A 187 -24.38 19.13 18.03
CA GLU A 187 -24.12 18.97 19.47
C GLU A 187 -23.85 17.53 19.88
N PHE A 188 -24.57 16.57 19.32
CA PHE A 188 -24.39 15.15 19.62
C PHE A 188 -22.99 14.63 19.25
N VAL A 189 -22.43 15.16 18.16
CA VAL A 189 -21.04 14.84 17.75
C VAL A 189 -20.03 15.49 18.70
N ARG A 190 -20.28 16.73 19.16
CA ARG A 190 -19.45 17.39 20.17
C ARG A 190 -19.44 16.60 21.48
N GLU A 191 -20.60 16.12 21.94
CA GLU A 191 -20.73 15.31 23.15
C GLU A 191 -19.97 13.98 23.03
N LYS A 192 -20.13 13.26 21.91
CA LYS A 192 -19.38 12.03 21.63
C LYS A 192 -17.88 12.26 21.63
N SER A 193 -17.41 13.32 20.96
CA SER A 193 -15.98 13.68 20.90
C SER A 193 -15.43 14.02 22.28
N ASN A 194 -16.19 14.78 23.08
CA ASN A 194 -15.85 15.08 24.47
C ASN A 194 -15.76 13.82 25.32
N LYS A 195 -16.70 12.88 25.17
CA LYS A 195 -16.70 11.60 25.88
C LYS A 195 -15.48 10.75 25.50
N LEU A 196 -15.19 10.61 24.21
CA LEU A 196 -14.02 9.87 23.71
C LEU A 196 -12.72 10.42 24.29
N ILE A 197 -12.52 11.74 24.25
CA ILE A 197 -11.27 12.29 24.77
C ILE A 197 -11.18 12.16 26.30
N ARG A 198 -12.29 12.21 27.04
CA ARG A 198 -12.27 11.86 28.46
C ARG A 198 -11.85 10.39 28.67
N GLN A 199 -12.37 9.45 27.88
CA GLN A 199 -11.96 8.04 27.95
C GLN A 199 -10.47 7.86 27.63
N ILE A 200 -9.95 8.48 26.55
CA ILE A 200 -8.53 8.43 26.18
C ILE A 200 -7.65 9.01 27.30
N LYS A 201 -8.06 10.11 27.94
CA LYS A 201 -7.35 10.68 29.09
C LYS A 201 -7.32 9.72 30.28
N GLU A 202 -8.42 9.04 30.56
CA GLU A 202 -8.46 8.02 31.63
C GLU A 202 -7.57 6.82 31.32
N TYR A 203 -7.51 6.36 30.07
CA TYR A 203 -6.56 5.33 29.66
C TYR A 203 -5.11 5.80 29.84
N ARG A 204 -4.81 7.06 29.49
CA ARG A 204 -3.48 7.67 29.71
C ARG A 204 -3.06 7.71 31.18
N ARG A 205 -4.00 7.77 32.13
CA ARG A 205 -3.69 7.74 33.57
C ARG A 205 -3.22 6.36 34.04
N ARG A 206 -3.50 5.30 33.29
CA ARG A 206 -3.14 3.91 33.63
C ARG A 206 -1.75 3.51 33.13
N GLY A 207 -1.15 4.30 32.24
CA GLY A 207 0.16 4.01 31.65
C GLY A 207 0.45 4.89 30.43
N SER A 208 1.60 4.67 29.80
CA SER A 208 1.97 5.41 28.61
C SER A 208 1.22 4.87 27.38
N ILE A 209 0.35 5.70 26.79
CA ILE A 209 -0.31 5.36 25.52
C ILE A 209 0.70 5.23 24.37
N LEU A 210 1.88 5.84 24.46
CA LEU A 210 2.90 5.70 23.41
C LEU A 210 3.45 4.27 23.35
N SER A 211 3.61 3.62 24.50
CA SER A 211 4.05 2.22 24.59
C SER A 211 2.89 1.22 24.58
N GLY A 212 1.65 1.69 24.44
CA GLY A 212 0.45 0.87 24.62
C GLY A 212 -0.03 0.85 26.08
N VAL A 213 -1.34 0.99 26.27
CA VAL A 213 -2.02 0.83 27.56
C VAL A 213 -3.16 -0.18 27.44
N LYS A 214 -3.24 -1.08 28.41
CA LYS A 214 -4.29 -2.10 28.48
C LYS A 214 -5.65 -1.46 28.81
N ILE A 215 -6.63 -1.63 27.93
CA ILE A 215 -8.03 -1.24 28.18
C ILE A 215 -8.73 -2.35 28.98
N ASN A 216 -8.61 -3.59 28.51
CA ASN A 216 -9.11 -4.83 29.13
C ASN A 216 -8.17 -5.99 28.73
N ASP A 217 -8.53 -7.24 29.03
CA ASP A 217 -7.67 -8.41 28.75
C ASP A 217 -7.28 -8.62 27.29
N ASN A 218 -8.09 -8.13 26.36
CA ASN A 218 -7.94 -8.40 24.94
C ASN A 218 -7.62 -7.16 24.10
N ILE A 219 -7.73 -5.97 24.68
CA ILE A 219 -7.66 -4.70 23.95
C ILE A 219 -6.58 -3.81 24.56
N HIS A 220 -5.62 -3.44 23.72
CA HIS A 220 -4.64 -2.41 24.01
C HIS A 220 -4.96 -1.12 23.23
N LEU A 221 -4.47 0.01 23.75
CA LEU A 221 -4.56 1.31 23.08
C LEU A 221 -3.16 1.90 22.95
N ARG A 222 -2.75 2.19 21.72
CA ARG A 222 -1.51 2.89 21.41
C ARG A 222 -1.81 4.19 20.65
N SER A 223 -0.91 5.16 20.75
CA SER A 223 -0.96 6.37 19.94
C SER A 223 0.39 6.62 19.29
N ILE A 224 0.34 7.00 18.01
CA ILE A 224 1.50 7.54 17.30
C ILE A 224 1.53 9.04 17.53
N ALA A 225 2.70 9.58 17.91
CA ALA A 225 2.88 10.98 18.24
C ALA A 225 3.43 11.84 17.09
N VAL A 226 3.98 11.20 16.06
CA VAL A 226 4.71 11.88 14.98
C VAL A 226 3.85 11.83 13.72
N GLU A 227 3.76 12.96 13.02
CA GLU A 227 3.16 13.04 11.69
C GLU A 227 3.98 12.23 10.68
N PRO A 228 3.35 11.69 9.63
CA PRO A 228 4.07 10.92 8.63
C PRO A 228 5.00 11.80 7.79
N VAL A 229 6.09 11.22 7.32
CA VAL A 229 7.02 11.87 6.38
C VAL A 229 6.47 11.71 4.95
N PHE A 230 5.90 12.78 4.39
CA PHE A 230 5.19 12.73 3.12
C PHE A 230 6.11 12.51 1.91
N GLU A 231 7.38 12.92 2.00
CA GLU A 231 8.36 12.72 0.93
C GLU A 231 8.56 11.23 0.60
N ASN A 232 8.29 10.35 1.57
CA ASN A 232 8.43 8.90 1.45
C ASN A 232 7.07 8.16 1.39
N SER A 233 5.98 8.90 1.16
CA SER A 233 4.60 8.37 1.10
C SER A 233 4.11 8.22 -0.35
N LEU A 234 2.86 7.78 -0.52
CA LEU A 234 2.24 7.63 -1.84
C LEU A 234 2.11 9.00 -2.53
N PRO A 235 2.47 9.12 -3.81
CA PRO A 235 2.61 10.43 -4.48
C PRO A 235 1.29 11.15 -4.73
N TRP A 236 0.14 10.47 -4.61
CA TRP A 236 -1.18 11.05 -4.78
C TRP A 236 -1.79 11.59 -3.48
N LEU A 237 -1.12 11.41 -2.33
CA LEU A 237 -1.57 11.92 -1.03
C LEU A 237 -1.22 13.40 -0.86
N ASP A 238 -2.15 14.19 -0.30
CA ASP A 238 -1.94 15.61 0.03
C ASP A 238 -1.68 15.79 1.53
N GLU A 239 -0.53 16.39 1.88
CA GLU A 239 -0.15 16.71 3.27
C GLU A 239 -1.14 17.64 3.98
N ASN A 240 -1.93 18.40 3.24
CA ASN A 240 -2.93 19.32 3.80
C ASN A 240 -4.29 18.64 4.03
N ASN A 241 -4.46 17.41 3.56
CA ASN A 241 -5.67 16.63 3.72
C ASN A 241 -5.54 15.66 4.90
N ASN A 242 -6.47 15.73 5.87
CA ASN A 242 -6.41 14.88 7.07
C ASN A 242 -6.57 13.38 6.77
N ASP A 243 -7.39 13.01 5.78
CA ASP A 243 -7.56 11.61 5.39
C ASP A 243 -6.27 11.08 4.77
N ASP A 244 -5.59 11.91 3.98
CA ASP A 244 -4.33 11.53 3.33
C ASP A 244 -3.20 11.40 4.35
N ARG A 245 -3.16 12.29 5.35
CA ARG A 245 -2.30 12.14 6.55
C ARG A 245 -2.60 10.86 7.32
N PHE A 246 -3.86 10.49 7.45
CA PHE A 246 -4.25 9.23 8.08
C PHE A 246 -3.70 8.03 7.31
N ILE A 247 -3.89 7.99 5.99
CA ILE A 247 -3.39 6.93 5.11
C ILE A 247 -1.85 6.87 5.13
N ALA A 248 -1.16 8.00 5.06
CA ALA A 248 0.29 8.07 5.15
C ALA A 248 0.80 7.53 6.50
N THR A 249 0.14 7.88 7.61
CA THR A 249 0.47 7.33 8.93
C THR A 249 0.25 5.81 8.97
N ALA A 250 -0.80 5.30 8.31
CA ALA A 250 -1.06 3.87 8.24
C ALA A 250 0.07 3.12 7.51
N PHE A 251 0.65 3.69 6.45
CA PHE A 251 1.83 3.12 5.79
C PHE A 251 3.05 3.05 6.71
N GLU A 252 3.33 4.08 7.50
CA GLU A 252 4.45 4.03 8.44
C GLU A 252 4.26 2.95 9.52
N ILE A 253 3.02 2.75 9.96
CA ILE A 253 2.67 1.67 10.91
C ILE A 253 2.90 0.32 10.24
N ILE A 254 2.41 0.12 9.01
CA ILE A 254 2.57 -1.12 8.26
C ILE A 254 4.03 -1.41 7.96
N LYS A 255 4.82 -0.42 7.54
CA LYS A 255 6.25 -0.58 7.28
C LYS A 255 6.99 -1.16 8.49
N LYS A 256 6.63 -0.74 9.71
CA LYS A 256 7.22 -1.25 10.97
C LYS A 256 6.64 -2.60 11.42
N ASN A 257 5.48 -2.99 10.88
CA ASN A 257 4.67 -4.13 11.31
C ASN A 257 4.22 -4.97 10.11
N ILE A 258 5.08 -5.14 9.10
CA ILE A 258 4.70 -5.69 7.79
C ILE A 258 4.27 -7.16 7.86
N ARG A 259 4.67 -7.86 8.93
CA ARG A 259 4.30 -9.26 9.20
C ARG A 259 3.06 -9.38 10.09
N SER A 260 2.64 -8.28 10.72
CA SER A 260 1.49 -8.26 11.60
C SER A 260 0.20 -7.98 10.82
N ALA A 261 -0.93 -8.38 11.38
CA ALA A 261 -2.23 -8.07 10.80
C ALA A 261 -2.61 -6.61 11.14
N VAL A 262 -2.52 -5.71 10.16
CA VAL A 262 -2.85 -4.29 10.33
C VAL A 262 -4.10 -3.97 9.53
N TYR A 263 -5.11 -3.38 10.17
CA TYR A 263 -6.37 -2.99 9.53
C TYR A 263 -6.71 -1.53 9.83
N ILE A 264 -7.24 -0.81 8.84
CA ILE A 264 -7.95 0.45 9.07
C ILE A 264 -9.34 0.12 9.62
N VAL A 265 -9.80 0.85 10.63
CA VAL A 265 -11.19 0.75 11.10
C VAL A 265 -11.92 2.02 10.73
N THR A 266 -12.84 1.93 9.76
CA THR A 266 -13.58 3.09 9.22
C THR A 266 -14.97 2.68 8.71
N THR A 267 -15.91 3.61 8.78
CA THR A 267 -17.24 3.52 8.12
C THR A 267 -17.35 4.49 6.94
N ASP A 268 -16.32 5.30 6.70
CA ASP A 268 -16.36 6.33 5.67
C ASP A 268 -16.02 5.74 4.30
N ILE A 269 -16.93 5.90 3.33
CA ILE A 269 -16.77 5.35 1.97
C ILE A 269 -15.57 5.96 1.25
N ASN A 270 -15.27 7.24 1.45
CA ASN A 270 -14.10 7.87 0.83
C ASN A 270 -12.81 7.30 1.42
N MET A 271 -12.78 7.07 2.73
CA MET A 271 -11.64 6.42 3.39
C MET A 271 -11.47 4.98 2.89
N GLN A 272 -12.57 4.22 2.75
CA GLN A 272 -12.54 2.86 2.18
C GLN A 272 -12.00 2.87 0.74
N ASN A 273 -12.46 3.76 -0.13
CA ASN A 273 -11.95 3.88 -1.50
C ASN A 273 -10.44 4.20 -1.54
N LYS A 274 -9.97 5.10 -0.66
CA LYS A 274 -8.54 5.42 -0.53
C LYS A 274 -7.75 4.23 -0.03
N ALA A 275 -8.27 3.50 0.95
CA ALA A 275 -7.65 2.29 1.49
C ALA A 275 -7.54 1.19 0.42
N GLU A 276 -8.60 0.96 -0.36
CA GLU A 276 -8.58 0.01 -1.49
C GLU A 276 -7.52 0.38 -2.53
N ASN A 277 -7.47 1.65 -2.95
CA ASN A 277 -6.47 2.13 -3.90
C ASN A 277 -5.02 1.97 -3.38
N ALA A 278 -4.85 2.00 -2.06
CA ALA A 278 -3.58 1.79 -1.36
C ALA A 278 -3.31 0.33 -0.96
N CYS A 279 -4.17 -0.63 -1.32
CA CYS A 279 -4.15 -2.02 -0.85
C CYS A 279 -4.25 -2.19 0.68
N LEU A 280 -4.66 -1.16 1.41
CA LEU A 280 -4.81 -1.17 2.85
C LEU A 280 -6.11 -1.91 3.21
N PRO A 281 -6.06 -2.98 4.01
CA PRO A 281 -7.26 -3.68 4.41
C PRO A 281 -8.01 -2.85 5.46
N PHE A 282 -9.33 -2.92 5.42
CA PHE A 282 -10.18 -2.18 6.35
C PHE A 282 -11.31 -3.04 6.89
N LEU A 283 -11.83 -2.62 8.05
CA LEU A 283 -12.94 -3.21 8.77
C LEU A 283 -13.91 -2.11 9.21
N GLU A 284 -15.19 -2.45 9.34
CA GLU A 284 -16.13 -1.57 10.02
C GLU A 284 -16.03 -1.76 11.55
N PRO A 285 -16.23 -0.70 12.36
CA PRO A 285 -16.29 -0.84 13.81
C PRO A 285 -17.48 -1.73 14.23
N PRO A 286 -17.36 -2.48 15.32
CA PRO A 286 -18.43 -3.34 15.81
C PRO A 286 -19.68 -2.51 16.13
N LYS A 287 -20.86 -3.00 15.70
CA LYS A 287 -22.14 -2.35 15.99
C LYS A 287 -22.33 -2.19 17.50
N LYS A 288 -22.86 -1.05 17.92
CA LYS A 288 -23.30 -0.85 19.31
C LYS A 288 -24.37 -1.88 19.65
N LYS A 289 -24.07 -2.78 20.59
CA LYS A 289 -25.08 -3.55 21.31
C LYS A 289 -25.67 -2.70 22.44
#